data_AF-A0A173T3R1-F1
#
_entry.id   AF-A0A173T3R1-F1
#
_cell.length_a   1.000
_cell.length_b   1.000
_cell.length_c   1.000
_cell.angle_alpha   90.00
_cell.angle_beta   90.00
_cell.angle_gamma   90.00
#
_symmetry.space_group_name_H-M   'P 1'
#
loop_
_entity.id
_entity.type
_entity.pdbx_description
1 polymer ?
#
loop_
_entity_poly.entity_id
_entity_poly.type
_entity_poly.pdbx_seq_one_letter_code
_entity_poly.pdbx_strand_id
1 'polypeptide(L)'
;MDSVWSYEKVFPNRYRLVAIDKVIGRGHSLRALWAPGYESRRLSDILQAAWYLNSNGKLRINVDDHQAAILEQIRRDAADQGVMGFECYGTSEKEEH
;
A
#
# COMPACT_ATOMS: atom_id res chain seq x y z
N MET A 1 12.64 1.08 1.34
CA MET A 1 12.03 1.92 0.28
C MET A 1 10.90 2.67 0.94
N ASP A 2 10.96 4.01 0.99
CA ASP A 2 9.85 4.82 1.50
C ASP A 2 8.76 4.91 0.44
N SER A 3 7.85 3.93 0.40
CA SER A 3 6.75 3.91 -0.56
C SER A 3 5.41 4.11 0.15
N VAL A 4 4.45 4.75 -0.52
CA VAL A 4 3.09 4.95 0.01
C VAL A 4 2.02 4.42 -0.91
N TRP A 5 0.96 3.93 -0.28
CA TRP A 5 -0.26 3.56 -0.95
C TRP A 5 -1.03 4.80 -1.38
N SER A 6 -1.45 4.83 -2.63
CA SER A 6 -2.25 5.89 -3.24
C SER A 6 -3.19 5.27 -4.26
N TYR A 7 -3.82 6.09 -5.09
CA TYR A 7 -4.70 5.62 -6.14
C TYR A 7 -4.49 6.38 -7.45
N GLU A 8 -4.90 5.75 -8.54
CA GLU A 8 -4.96 6.37 -9.87
C GLU A 8 -6.36 6.18 -10.46
N LYS A 9 -6.83 7.22 -11.17
CA LYS A 9 -8.10 7.15 -11.92
C LYS A 9 -7.83 6.59 -13.31
N VAL A 10 -8.32 5.37 -13.56
CA VAL A 10 -8.07 4.64 -14.83
C VAL A 10 -9.17 4.90 -15.86
N PHE A 11 -10.42 5.04 -15.39
CA PHE A 11 -11.60 5.30 -16.21
C PHE A 11 -12.57 6.21 -15.45
N PRO A 12 -13.60 6.80 -16.11
CA PRO A 12 -14.71 7.40 -15.41
C PRO A 12 -15.29 6.41 -14.40
N ASN A 13 -15.30 6.79 -13.12
CA ASN A 13 -15.76 5.95 -12.01
C ASN A 13 -15.00 4.62 -11.87
N ARG A 14 -13.69 4.59 -12.13
CA ARG A 14 -12.83 3.47 -11.75
C ARG A 14 -11.49 3.99 -11.24
N TYR A 15 -11.17 3.58 -10.03
CA TYR A 15 -9.94 3.90 -9.32
C TYR A 15 -9.21 2.61 -9.02
N ARG A 16 -7.89 2.61 -9.19
CA ARG A 16 -7.02 1.49 -8.83
C ARG A 16 -6.04 1.91 -7.74
N LEU A 17 -5.68 0.97 -6.89
CA LEU A 17 -4.64 1.18 -5.87
C LEU A 17 -3.25 1.12 -6.51
N VAL A 18 -2.36 2.01 -6.08
CA VAL A 18 -0.97 2.08 -6.55
C VAL A 18 -0.03 2.33 -5.37
N ALA A 19 1.20 1.86 -5.47
CA ALA A 19 2.29 2.26 -4.58
C ALA A 19 3.13 3.35 -5.27
N ILE A 20 3.46 4.41 -4.54
CA ILE A 20 4.27 5.52 -5.04
C ILE A 20 5.56 5.57 -4.23
N ASP A 21 6.70 5.51 -4.91
CA ASP A 21 8.02 5.74 -4.30
C ASP A 21 8.16 7.22 -3.89
N LYS A 22 8.47 7.48 -2.61
CA LYS A 22 8.61 8.84 -2.06
C LYS A 22 10.02 9.40 -2.19
N VAL A 23 11.01 8.65 -2.68
CA VAL A 23 12.39 9.12 -2.70
C VAL A 23 12.61 10.12 -3.85
N ILE A 24 12.68 11.41 -3.52
CA ILE A 24 13.08 12.48 -4.45
C ILE A 24 14.62 12.53 -4.50
N GLY A 25 15.23 11.99 -5.55
CA GLY A 25 16.68 12.01 -5.78
C GLY A 25 17.04 11.84 -7.26
N ARG A 26 18.28 12.19 -7.65
CA ARG A 26 18.78 12.04 -9.05
C ARG A 26 18.79 10.56 -9.45
N GLY A 27 17.70 10.08 -10.05
CA GLY A 27 17.58 8.73 -10.59
C GLY A 27 16.25 8.03 -10.27
N HIS A 28 15.47 8.55 -9.32
CA HIS A 28 14.21 7.93 -8.90
C HIS A 28 13.03 8.80 -9.32
N SER A 29 12.21 8.26 -10.22
CA SER A 29 10.98 8.91 -10.68
C SER A 29 9.86 8.59 -9.67
N LEU A 30 8.90 9.50 -9.48
CA LEU A 30 7.60 9.25 -8.84
C LEU A 30 6.83 8.18 -9.65
N ARG A 31 7.30 6.94 -9.63
CA ARG A 31 6.73 5.87 -10.43
C ARG A 31 5.66 5.21 -9.60
N ALA A 32 4.41 5.46 -9.97
CA ALA A 32 3.29 4.68 -9.47
C ALA A 32 3.46 3.25 -9.98
N LEU A 33 3.66 2.31 -9.07
CA LEU A 33 3.64 0.88 -9.32
C LEU A 33 2.23 0.38 -9.03
N TRP A 34 1.64 -0.28 -10.01
CA TRP A 34 0.31 -0.86 -9.84
C TRP A 34 0.37 -1.94 -8.77
N ALA A 35 -0.53 -1.83 -7.78
CA ALA A 35 -0.78 -2.90 -6.83
C ALA A 35 -1.90 -3.78 -7.39
N PRO A 36 -1.61 -5.00 -7.85
CA PRO A 36 -2.61 -5.86 -8.43
C PRO A 36 -3.77 -6.12 -7.45
N GLY A 37 -4.99 -6.19 -7.97
CA GLY A 37 -6.11 -6.78 -7.22
C GLY A 37 -7.00 -5.82 -6.42
N TYR A 38 -6.75 -4.50 -6.40
CA TYR A 38 -7.67 -3.56 -5.76
C TYR A 38 -8.10 -2.42 -6.68
N GLU A 39 -9.35 -2.53 -7.15
CA GLU A 39 -10.05 -1.50 -7.89
C GLU A 39 -11.41 -1.24 -7.26
N SER A 40 -11.83 0.03 -7.23
CA SER A 40 -13.20 0.39 -6.87
C SER A 40 -13.78 1.39 -7.84
N ARG A 41 -15.11 1.34 -7.99
CA ARG A 41 -15.85 2.37 -8.71
C ARG A 41 -16.09 3.62 -7.88
N ARG A 42 -15.87 3.54 -6.57
CA ARG A 42 -16.10 4.61 -5.62
C ARG A 42 -14.77 5.13 -5.12
N LEU A 43 -14.59 6.44 -5.20
CA LEU A 43 -13.41 7.12 -4.65
C LEU A 43 -13.30 6.93 -3.12
N SER A 44 -14.42 6.81 -2.41
CA SER A 44 -14.41 6.57 -0.96
C SER A 44 -13.67 5.29 -0.60
N ASP A 45 -13.93 4.21 -1.32
CA ASP A 45 -13.42 2.88 -0.97
C ASP A 45 -11.91 2.81 -1.23
N ILE A 46 -11.44 3.42 -2.33
CA ILE A 46 -10.00 3.48 -2.64
C ILE A 46 -9.23 4.36 -1.66
N LEU A 47 -9.84 5.45 -1.18
CA LEU A 47 -9.24 6.32 -0.16
C LEU A 47 -9.14 5.61 1.18
N GLN A 48 -10.20 4.90 1.58
CA GLN A 48 -10.22 4.11 2.83
C GLN A 48 -9.16 3.00 2.81
N ALA A 49 -9.04 2.29 1.68
CA ALA A 49 -7.99 1.30 1.48
C ALA A 49 -6.58 1.89 1.60
N ALA A 50 -6.31 3.00 0.91
CA ALA A 50 -5.02 3.67 0.98
C ALA A 50 -4.70 4.14 2.41
N TRP A 51 -5.68 4.69 3.15
CA TRP A 51 -5.50 5.07 4.55
C TRP A 51 -5.22 3.88 5.46
N TYR A 52 -5.98 2.80 5.31
CA TYR A 52 -5.77 1.57 6.06
C TYR A 52 -4.35 1.05 5.88
N LEU A 53 -3.89 0.92 4.64
CA LEU A 53 -2.56 0.41 4.31
C LEU A 53 -1.43 1.35 4.77
N ASN A 54 -1.56 2.66 4.55
CA ASN A 54 -0.56 3.63 5.02
C ASN A 54 -0.49 3.74 6.55
N SER A 55 -1.57 3.40 7.26
CA SER A 55 -1.59 3.37 8.73
C SER A 55 -1.11 2.05 9.33
N ASN A 56 -0.67 1.10 8.49
CA ASN A 56 -0.34 -0.27 8.90
C ASN A 56 -1.52 -0.96 9.63
N GLY A 57 -2.74 -0.74 9.12
CA GLY A 57 -3.99 -1.30 9.64
C GLY A 57 -4.61 -0.59 10.85
N LYS A 58 -4.00 0.49 11.35
CA LYS A 58 -4.48 1.22 12.54
C LYS A 58 -5.72 2.08 12.25
N LEU A 59 -5.84 2.65 11.05
CA LEU A 59 -6.98 3.46 10.62
C LEU A 59 -7.95 2.60 9.81
N ARG A 60 -9.02 2.18 10.47
CA ARG A 60 -10.01 1.24 9.93
C ARG A 60 -11.38 1.90 9.74
N ILE A 61 -11.42 2.96 8.92
CA ILE A 61 -12.64 3.72 8.66
C ILE A 61 -13.45 3.01 7.57
N ASN A 62 -14.59 2.42 7.94
CA ASN A 62 -15.48 1.67 7.04
C ASN A 62 -14.79 0.54 6.26
N VAL A 63 -13.77 -0.08 6.86
CA VAL A 63 -13.09 -1.26 6.32
C VAL A 63 -13.48 -2.48 7.15
N ASP A 64 -14.32 -3.36 6.62
CA ASP A 64 -14.76 -4.59 7.31
C ASP A 64 -13.66 -5.68 7.35
N ASP A 65 -13.92 -6.82 8.02
CA ASP A 65 -12.94 -7.91 8.20
C ASP A 65 -12.53 -8.56 6.88
N HIS A 66 -13.47 -8.70 5.96
CA HIS A 66 -13.19 -9.24 4.65
C HIS A 66 -12.34 -8.29 3.81
N GLN A 67 -12.68 -6.99 3.82
CA GLN A 67 -11.88 -5.97 3.15
C GLN A 67 -10.47 -5.84 3.73
N ALA A 68 -10.33 -5.87 5.06
CA ALA A 68 -9.02 -5.85 5.71
C ALA A 68 -8.15 -7.05 5.31
N ALA A 69 -8.74 -8.25 5.23
CA ALA A 69 -8.03 -9.45 4.79
C ALA A 69 -7.52 -9.32 3.34
N ILE A 70 -8.34 -8.76 2.44
CA ILE A 70 -7.96 -8.49 1.05
C ILE A 70 -6.80 -7.49 1.00
N LEU A 71 -6.91 -6.37 1.73
CA LEU A 71 -5.88 -5.32 1.75
C LEU A 71 -4.55 -5.85 2.31
N GLU A 72 -4.58 -6.67 3.35
CA GLU A 72 -3.36 -7.26 3.91
C GLU A 72 -2.72 -8.29 2.96
N GLN A 73 -3.52 -9.01 2.17
CA GLN A 73 -2.99 -9.86 1.10
C GLN A 73 -2.29 -9.03 0.02
N ILE A 74 -2.93 -7.97 -0.47
CA ILE A 74 -2.35 -7.06 -1.46
C ILE A 74 -1.04 -6.44 -0.94
N ARG A 75 -1.01 -6.12 0.34
CA ARG A 75 0.19 -5.58 1.00
C ARG A 75 1.36 -6.58 0.96
N ARG A 76 1.09 -7.85 1.27
CA ARG A 76 2.07 -8.93 1.21
C ARG A 76 2.56 -9.17 -0.21
N ASP A 77 1.63 -9.26 -1.17
CA ASP A 77 1.97 -9.48 -2.59
C ASP A 77 2.83 -8.33 -3.15
N ALA A 78 2.56 -7.08 -2.74
CA ALA A 78 3.37 -5.93 -3.12
C ALA A 78 4.76 -5.94 -2.48
N ALA A 79 4.90 -6.47 -1.26
CA ALA A 79 6.20 -6.65 -0.63
C ALA A 79 7.03 -7.72 -1.36
N ASP A 80 6.42 -8.85 -1.71
CA ASP A 80 7.06 -9.94 -2.46
C ASP A 80 7.54 -9.50 -3.85
N GLN A 81 6.83 -8.54 -4.47
CA GLN A 81 7.20 -7.96 -5.77
C GLN A 81 8.25 -6.83 -5.66
N GLY A 82 8.72 -6.51 -4.45
CA GLY A 82 9.66 -5.41 -4.21
C GLY A 82 9.04 -4.02 -4.46
N VAL A 83 7.71 -3.93 -4.53
CA VAL A 83 6.95 -2.69 -4.77
C VAL A 83 6.85 -1.86 -3.49
N MET A 84 6.90 -2.50 -2.32
CA MET A 84 6.94 -1.87 -1.01
C MET A 84 8.08 -2.47 -0.19
N GLY A 85 9.08 -1.67 0.15
CA GLY A 85 10.12 -2.11 1.09
C GLY A 85 9.64 -1.91 2.52
N PHE A 86 9.24 -2.98 3.19
CA PHE A 86 8.97 -2.94 4.62
C PHE A 86 10.28 -3.18 5.39
N GLU A 87 10.72 -2.21 6.16
CA GLU A 87 11.48 -2.53 7.37
C GLU A 87 10.49 -3.12 8.37
N CYS A 88 10.53 -4.44 8.53
CA CYS A 88 9.96 -5.08 9.70
C CYS A 88 10.71 -4.56 10.93
N TYR A 89 10.26 -3.47 11.53
CA TYR A 89 10.74 -3.08 12.86
C TYR A 89 10.20 -4.10 13.88
N GLY A 90 11.01 -5.14 14.11
CA GLY A 90 10.80 -6.25 15.05
C GLY A 90 11.26 -7.55 14.38
N THR A 91 12.40 -8.17 14.72
CA THR A 91 13.03 -8.33 16.03
C THR A 91 14.52 -7.99 15.99
N SER A 92 14.94 -6.99 16.77
CA SER A 92 16.34 -6.89 17.22
C SER A 92 16.48 -7.85 18.39
N GLU A 93 16.62 -9.14 18.12
CA GLU A 93 17.22 -10.05 19.10
C GLU A 93 18.71 -9.72 19.13
N LYS A 94 19.12 -9.02 20.19
CA LYS A 94 20.52 -8.94 20.57
C LYS A 94 20.94 -10.33 21.05
N GLU A 95 21.57 -11.11 20.17
CA GLU A 95 22.52 -12.13 20.63
C GLU A 95 23.87 -11.42 20.80
N GLU A 96 24.11 -10.97 22.03
CA GLU A 96 25.46 -10.72 22.52
C GLU A 96 26.17 -12.07 22.65
N HIS A 97 27.35 -12.19 22.03
CA HIS A 97 28.31 -13.29 22.22
C HIS A 97 29.60 -12.70 22.78
#